data_AF-A0AAU4KCH9-F1
#
_entry.id   AF-A0AAU4KCH9-F1
#
_cell.length_a   1.000
_cell.length_b   1.000
_cell.length_c   1.000
_cell.angle_alpha   90.00
_cell.angle_beta   90.00
_cell.angle_gamma   90.00
#
_symmetry.space_group_name_H-M   'P 1'
#
loop_
_entity.id
_entity.type
_entity.pdbx_description
1 polymer ?
#
loop_
_entity_poly.entity_id
_entity_poly.type
_entity_poly.pdbx_seq_one_letter_code
_entity_poly.pdbx_strand_id
1 'polypeptide(L)'
;MGKATSIKTSEEVRDRLRTLAEERGTTITDLLEELASREPTAAEKEQRAREAARELGVDYTEQAVQAGQDAWARIRAHQDGRAA
;
A
#
# COMPACT_ATOMS: atom_id res chain seq x y z
N MET A 1 -18.32 15.07 0.28
CA MET A 1 -17.32 15.13 1.35
C MET A 1 -17.92 14.52 2.60
N GLY A 2 -17.23 13.55 3.21
CA GLY A 2 -17.63 12.99 4.50
C GLY A 2 -17.53 14.02 5.61
N LYS A 3 -18.18 13.77 6.76
CA LYS A 3 -18.02 14.62 7.94
C LYS A 3 -16.60 14.46 8.50
N ALA A 4 -15.98 15.55 8.94
CA ALA A 4 -14.69 15.49 9.62
C ALA A 4 -14.79 14.61 10.88
N THR A 5 -13.85 13.68 11.03
CA THR A 5 -13.74 12.78 12.18
C THR A 5 -12.42 13.03 12.92
N SER A 6 -12.34 12.62 14.19
CA SER A 6 -11.12 12.79 14.99
C SER A 6 -10.29 11.51 14.97
N ILE A 7 -9.00 11.64 14.63
CA ILE A 7 -7.99 10.58 14.71
C ILE A 7 -7.05 10.93 15.87
N LYS A 8 -6.86 10.01 16.81
CA LYS A 8 -5.90 10.16 17.90
C LYS A 8 -4.53 9.65 17.47
N THR A 9 -3.48 10.41 17.77
CA THR A 9 -2.08 10.05 17.50
C THR A 9 -1.16 10.69 18.55
N SER A 10 0.14 10.38 18.53
CA SER A 10 1.12 11.03 19.40
C SER A 10 1.42 12.46 18.95
N GLU A 11 1.91 13.30 19.87
CA GLU A 11 2.32 14.67 19.55
C GLU A 11 3.45 14.70 18.52
N GLU A 12 4.43 13.80 18.65
CA GLU A 12 5.54 13.65 17.70
C GLU A 12 5.04 13.40 16.27
N VAL A 13 4.09 12.47 16.11
CA VAL A 13 3.52 12.16 14.78
C VAL A 13 2.73 13.36 14.24
N ARG A 14 1.91 14.02 15.08
CA ARG A 14 1.16 15.22 14.68
C ARG A 14 2.10 16.33 14.20
N ASP A 15 3.18 16.57 14.92
CA ASP A 15 4.09 17.67 14.62
C ASP A 15 4.93 17.36 13.37
N ARG A 16 5.33 16.11 13.18
CA ARG A 16 5.93 15.66 11.92
C ARG A 16 4.98 15.82 10.73
N LEU A 17 3.71 15.43 10.88
CA LEU A 17 2.70 15.61 9.82
C LEU A 17 2.48 17.08 9.48
N ARG A 18 2.55 17.96 10.48
CA ARG A 18 2.45 19.41 10.28
C ARG A 18 3.59 19.93 9.42
N THR A 19 4.83 19.62 9.76
CA THR A 19 6.01 20.00 8.95
C THR A 19 5.89 19.50 7.51
N LEU A 20 5.51 18.23 7.32
CA LEU A 20 5.33 17.66 5.98
C LEU A 20 4.22 18.36 5.17
N ALA A 21 3.13 18.75 5.84
CA ALA A 21 2.05 19.47 5.20
C ALA A 21 2.48 20.89 4.78
N GLU A 22 3.20 21.60 5.66
CA GLU A 22 3.76 22.93 5.40
C GLU A 22 4.76 22.91 4.23
N GLU A 23 5.68 21.95 4.20
CA GLU A 23 6.65 21.78 3.11
C GLU A 23 5.97 21.55 1.74
N ARG A 24 4.81 20.90 1.75
CA ARG A 24 4.02 20.59 0.54
C ARG A 24 2.99 21.67 0.21
N GLY A 25 2.87 22.73 1.02
CA GLY A 25 1.84 23.75 0.84
C GLY A 25 0.40 23.22 0.96
N THR A 26 0.20 22.18 1.76
CA THR A 26 -1.07 21.46 1.92
C THR A 26 -1.50 21.40 3.39
N THR A 27 -2.68 20.87 3.71
CA THR A 27 -3.08 20.63 5.09
C THR A 27 -2.77 19.21 5.56
N ILE A 28 -2.73 18.98 6.88
CA ILE A 28 -2.60 17.63 7.45
C ILE A 28 -3.73 16.72 6.94
N THR A 29 -4.95 17.25 6.80
CA THR A 29 -6.10 16.51 6.28
C THR A 29 -5.84 16.07 4.83
N ASP A 30 -5.41 16.98 3.96
CA ASP A 30 -5.11 16.65 2.57
C ASP A 30 -3.96 15.63 2.46
N LEU A 31 -2.94 15.75 3.31
CA LEU A 31 -1.83 14.78 3.37
C LEU A 31 -2.32 13.38 3.79
N LEU A 32 -3.26 13.30 4.74
CA LEU A 32 -3.86 12.03 5.16
C LEU A 32 -4.76 11.44 4.07
N GLU A 33 -5.50 12.27 3.34
CA GLU A 33 -6.30 11.84 2.19
C GLU A 33 -5.41 11.34 1.04
N GLU A 34 -4.29 12.03 0.76
CA GLU A 34 -3.29 11.58 -0.20
C GLU A 34 -2.71 10.22 0.23
N LEU A 35 -2.35 10.07 1.50
CA LEU A 35 -1.81 8.81 2.01
C LEU A 35 -2.83 7.67 1.89
N ALA A 36 -4.07 7.90 2.30
CA ALA A 36 -5.13 6.91 2.25
C ALA A 36 -5.50 6.52 0.81
N SER A 37 -5.46 7.47 -0.13
CA SER A 37 -5.74 7.18 -1.54
C SER A 37 -4.59 6.44 -2.25
N ARG A 38 -3.35 6.66 -1.82
CA ARG A 38 -2.16 6.02 -2.40
C ARG A 38 -1.96 4.58 -1.95
N GLU A 39 -2.26 4.26 -0.69
CA GLU A 39 -2.03 2.93 -0.14
C GLU A 39 -3.33 2.12 -0.11
N PRO A 40 -3.55 1.21 -1.06
CA PRO A 40 -4.74 0.39 -1.05
C PRO A 40 -4.73 -0.64 0.07
N THR A 41 -5.92 -0.90 0.59
CA THR A 41 -6.15 -1.98 1.53
C THR A 41 -5.85 -3.34 0.91
N ALA A 42 -5.64 -4.35 1.75
CA ALA A 42 -5.42 -5.72 1.27
C ALA A 42 -6.58 -6.23 0.40
N ALA A 43 -7.82 -5.91 0.77
CA ALA A 43 -9.01 -6.27 0.01
C ALA A 43 -9.05 -5.61 -1.38
N GLU A 44 -8.70 -4.32 -1.47
CA GLU A 44 -8.63 -3.61 -2.76
C GLU A 44 -7.49 -4.12 -3.65
N LYS A 45 -6.35 -4.48 -3.04
CA LYS A 45 -5.24 -5.13 -3.76
C LYS A 45 -5.70 -6.48 -4.34
N GLU A 46 -6.41 -7.29 -3.55
CA GLU A 46 -6.93 -8.58 -3.99
C GLU A 46 -7.97 -8.42 -5.11
N GLN A 47 -8.90 -7.49 -4.96
CA GLN A 47 -9.90 -7.21 -5.99
C GLN A 47 -9.24 -6.81 -7.31
N ARG A 48 -8.26 -5.91 -7.27
CA ARG A 48 -7.50 -5.52 -8.47
C ARG A 48 -6.74 -6.68 -9.10
N ALA A 49 -6.16 -7.58 -8.29
CA ALA A 49 -5.49 -8.76 -8.80
C ALA A 49 -6.46 -9.70 -9.53
N ARG A 50 -7.67 -9.90 -8.98
CA ARG A 50 -8.72 -10.70 -9.63
C ARG A 50 -9.21 -10.08 -10.94
N GLU A 51 -9.37 -8.75 -10.98
CA GLU A 51 -9.75 -8.02 -12.19
C GLU A 51 -8.69 -8.16 -13.27
N ALA A 52 -7.42 -7.90 -12.93
CA ALA A 52 -6.30 -8.05 -13.85
C ALA A 52 -6.19 -9.50 -14.39
N ALA A 53 -6.38 -10.50 -13.53
CA ALA A 53 -6.34 -11.89 -13.96
C ALA A 53 -7.50 -12.22 -14.93
N ARG A 54 -8.70 -11.68 -14.71
CA ARG A 54 -9.82 -11.80 -15.66
C ARG A 54 -9.49 -11.15 -17.00
N GLU A 55 -8.93 -9.95 -17.00
CA GLU A 55 -8.51 -9.24 -18.23
C GLU A 55 -7.42 -9.99 -19.00
N LEU A 56 -6.50 -10.62 -18.28
CA LEU A 56 -5.41 -11.40 -18.87
C LEU A 56 -5.80 -12.84 -19.22
N GLY A 57 -7.02 -13.27 -18.89
CA GLY A 57 -7.46 -14.66 -19.07
C GLY A 57 -6.68 -15.67 -18.21
N VAL A 58 -6.16 -15.22 -17.06
CA VAL A 58 -5.41 -16.05 -16.11
C VAL A 58 -6.35 -16.57 -15.02
N ASP A 59 -6.30 -17.87 -14.76
CA ASP A 59 -7.00 -18.48 -13.63
C ASP A 59 -6.32 -18.09 -12.30
N TYR A 60 -6.88 -17.07 -11.64
CA TYR A 60 -6.42 -16.57 -10.35
C TYR A 60 -6.86 -17.49 -9.20
N THR A 61 -6.23 -18.66 -9.12
CA THR A 61 -6.46 -19.64 -8.07
C THR A 61 -5.50 -19.42 -6.89
N GLU A 62 -5.86 -19.90 -5.70
CA GLU A 62 -4.96 -19.89 -4.53
C GLU A 62 -3.63 -20.60 -4.84
N GLN A 63 -3.66 -21.66 -5.63
CA GLN A 63 -2.46 -22.39 -6.05
C GLN A 63 -1.56 -21.54 -6.95
N ALA A 64 -2.12 -20.76 -7.87
CA ALA A 64 -1.37 -19.82 -8.70
C ALA A 64 -0.73 -18.70 -7.86
N VAL A 65 -1.47 -18.19 -6.87
CA VAL A 65 -0.95 -17.19 -5.93
C VAL A 65 0.22 -17.76 -5.12
N GLN A 66 0.08 -18.96 -4.55
CA GLN A 66 1.15 -19.59 -3.76
C GLN A 66 2.39 -19.86 -4.62
N ALA A 67 2.22 -20.40 -5.82
CA ALA A 67 3.33 -20.64 -6.75
C ALA A 67 4.07 -19.35 -7.11
N GLY A 68 3.34 -18.24 -7.30
CA GLY A 68 3.92 -16.92 -7.52
C GLY A 68 4.71 -16.40 -6.31
N GLN A 69 4.16 -16.53 -5.11
CA GLN A 69 4.83 -16.11 -3.87
C GLN A 69 6.14 -16.89 -3.65
N ASP A 70 6.11 -18.21 -3.85
CA ASP A 70 7.28 -19.07 -3.72
C ASP A 70 8.37 -18.70 -4.73
N ALA A 71 7.99 -18.39 -5.98
CA ALA A 71 8.93 -17.94 -7.00
C ALA A 71 9.60 -16.60 -6.60
N TRP A 72 8.82 -15.62 -6.14
CA TRP A 72 9.36 -14.34 -5.68
C TRP A 72 10.22 -14.46 -4.42
N ALA A 73 9.89 -15.37 -3.50
CA ALA A 73 10.73 -15.65 -2.34
C ALA A 73 12.11 -16.18 -2.75
N ARG A 74 12.16 -17.11 -3.72
CA ARG A 74 13.42 -17.62 -4.27
C ARG A 74 14.26 -16.53 -4.95
N ILE A 75 13.61 -15.66 -5.73
CA ILE A 75 14.30 -14.53 -6.39
C ILE A 75 14.93 -13.59 -5.36
N ARG A 76 14.17 -13.21 -4.31
CA ARG A 76 14.69 -12.34 -3.23
C ARG A 76 15.84 -12.98 -2.47
N ALA A 77 15.69 -14.25 -2.06
CA ALA A 77 16.75 -14.99 -1.36
C ALA A 77 18.06 -15.03 -2.17
N HIS A 78 17.97 -15.16 -3.50
CA HIS A 78 19.15 -15.11 -4.37
C HIS A 78 19.75 -13.71 -4.48
N GLN A 79 18.94 -12.64 -4.45
CA GLN A 79 19.43 -11.25 -4.46
C GLN A 79 20.14 -10.90 -3.16
N ASP A 80 19.60 -11.31 -2.01
CA ASP A 80 20.18 -11.07 -0.70
C ASP A 80 21.50 -11.84 -0.52
N GLY A 81 21.57 -13.08 -1.04
CA GLY A 81 22.80 -13.88 -1.04
C GLY A 81 23.89 -13.38 -2.01
N ARG A 82 23.54 -12.50 -2.96
CA ARG A 82 24.51 -11.85 -3.86
C ARG A 82 25.08 -10.55 -3.30
N ALA A 83 24.49 -10.04 -2.21
CA ALA A 83 24.88 -8.83 -1.50
C ALA A 83 25.69 -9.12 -0.22
N ALA A 84 26.02 -10.40 0.05
CA ALA A 84 26.83 -10.86 1.19
C ALA A 84 28.24 -11.29 0.75
#